data_AF-A0A8B8LQJ6-F1
#
_entry.id   AF-A0A8B8LQJ6-F1
#
_cell.length_a   1.000
_cell.length_b   1.000
_cell.length_c   1.000
_cell.angle_alpha   90.00
_cell.angle_beta   90.00
_cell.angle_gamma   90.00
#
_symmetry.space_group_name_H-M   'P 1'
#
loop_
_entity.id
_entity.type
_entity.pdbx_description
1 polymer ?
#
loop_
_entity_poly.entity_id
_entity_poly.type
_entity_poly.pdbx_seq_one_letter_code
_entity_poly.pdbx_strand_id
1 'polypeptide(L)'
;MLREQNNENIMWTPSKLVARLGKEINNESSYLYWAYKNNIPVFCPGLTDGSLGDMLYFHSYRSPGLIVDIVQDIRAMNGEAVHASPRKTGMIILGGGLPKHHICNANMMRNGADFAVLINTAQEFDGSDSGARPDEAVSWGKIRGSAKTVKVHCDATIAFPLLVAETFASRAKPLH
;
A
#
# COMPACT_ATOMS: atom_id res chain seq x y z
N MET A 1 -22.15 4.22 3.77
CA MET A 1 -21.19 3.98 4.87
C MET A 1 -21.83 3.99 6.25
N LEU A 2 -22.17 5.14 6.87
CA LEU A 2 -22.74 5.12 8.25
C LEU A 2 -24.07 4.34 8.34
N ARG A 3 -24.98 4.53 7.39
CA ARG A 3 -26.24 3.77 7.34
C ARG A 3 -26.00 2.26 7.23
N GLU A 4 -25.09 1.86 6.36
CA GLU A 4 -24.68 0.46 6.17
C GLU A 4 -24.00 -0.10 7.43
N GLN A 5 -23.20 0.70 8.14
CA GLN A 5 -22.65 0.30 9.43
C GLN A 5 -23.76 0.02 10.46
N ASN A 6 -24.77 0.89 10.54
CA ASN A 6 -25.83 0.76 11.54
C ASN A 6 -26.86 -0.31 11.19
N ASN A 7 -27.19 -0.46 9.90
CA ASN A 7 -28.29 -1.32 9.45
C ASN A 7 -27.82 -2.71 9.01
N GLU A 8 -26.59 -2.82 8.50
CA GLU A 8 -26.03 -4.06 7.97
C GLU A 8 -24.84 -4.56 8.81
N ASN A 9 -24.52 -3.87 9.91
CA ASN A 9 -23.42 -4.19 10.82
C ASN A 9 -22.05 -4.26 10.11
N ILE A 10 -21.86 -3.43 9.07
CA ILE A 10 -20.61 -3.36 8.32
C ILE A 10 -19.57 -2.58 9.12
N MET A 11 -18.50 -3.26 9.53
CA MET A 11 -17.30 -2.61 10.07
C MET A 11 -16.42 -2.10 8.93
N TRP A 12 -16.35 -0.77 8.80
CA TRP A 12 -15.49 -0.11 7.82
C TRP A 12 -14.02 -0.19 8.25
N THR A 13 -13.15 -0.39 7.27
CA THR A 13 -11.70 -0.28 7.40
C THR A 13 -11.21 0.65 6.29
N PRO A 14 -9.98 1.20 6.36
CA PRO A 14 -9.45 2.03 5.28
C PRO A 14 -9.54 1.35 3.91
N SER A 15 -9.15 0.08 3.78
CA SER A 15 -9.24 -0.61 2.49
C SER A 15 -10.67 -0.80 1.98
N LYS A 16 -11.65 -1.13 2.86
CA LYS A 16 -13.07 -1.22 2.47
C LYS A 16 -13.62 0.14 2.03
N LEU A 17 -13.25 1.21 2.74
CA LEU A 17 -13.66 2.57 2.40
C LEU A 17 -13.08 2.98 1.04
N VAL A 18 -11.78 2.76 0.82
CA VAL A 18 -11.11 3.08 -0.45
C VAL A 18 -11.69 2.27 -1.62
N ALA A 19 -11.96 0.98 -1.42
CA ALA A 19 -12.64 0.15 -2.42
C ALA A 19 -14.04 0.68 -2.74
N ARG A 20 -14.79 1.15 -1.72
CA ARG A 20 -16.09 1.79 -1.92
C ARG A 20 -15.96 3.08 -2.74
N LEU A 21 -14.99 3.94 -2.44
CA LEU A 21 -14.74 5.15 -3.24
C LEU A 21 -14.36 4.82 -4.69
N GLY A 22 -13.56 3.76 -4.90
CA GLY A 22 -13.23 3.26 -6.24
C GLY A 22 -14.45 2.75 -7.02
N LYS A 23 -15.42 2.14 -6.33
CA LYS A 23 -16.72 1.78 -6.92
C LYS A 23 -17.55 3.00 -7.29
N GLU A 24 -17.68 3.95 -6.36
CA GLU A 24 -18.58 5.12 -6.51
C GLU A 24 -18.07 6.13 -7.54
N ILE A 25 -16.75 6.32 -7.66
CA ILE A 25 -16.19 7.25 -8.66
C ILE A 25 -16.45 6.80 -10.09
N ASN A 26 -16.57 5.49 -10.32
CA ASN A 26 -16.95 4.86 -11.60
C ASN A 26 -16.30 5.52 -12.85
N ASN A 27 -15.00 5.82 -12.77
CA ASN A 27 -14.27 6.53 -13.81
C ASN A 27 -12.93 5.83 -14.08
N GLU A 28 -12.71 5.44 -15.34
CA GLU A 28 -11.54 4.71 -15.81
C GLU A 28 -10.23 5.51 -15.70
N SER A 29 -10.30 6.85 -15.55
CA SER A 29 -9.10 7.66 -15.30
C SER A 29 -8.57 7.52 -13.86
N SER A 30 -9.33 6.91 -12.95
CA SER A 30 -8.96 6.73 -11.55
C SER A 30 -8.31 5.37 -11.32
N TYR A 31 -7.13 5.34 -10.68
CA TYR A 31 -6.52 4.07 -10.29
C TYR A 31 -7.34 3.32 -9.23
N LEU A 32 -8.13 4.02 -8.41
CA LEU A 32 -9.01 3.41 -7.41
C LEU A 32 -10.16 2.64 -8.06
N TYR A 33 -10.66 3.11 -9.20
CA TYR A 33 -11.65 2.39 -9.99
C TYR A 33 -11.07 1.05 -10.46
N TRP A 34 -9.86 1.06 -11.04
CA TRP A 34 -9.19 -0.15 -11.50
C TRP A 34 -8.81 -1.08 -10.35
N ALA A 35 -8.38 -0.55 -9.21
CA ALA A 35 -8.11 -1.36 -8.02
C ALA A 35 -9.38 -2.08 -7.55
N TYR A 36 -10.52 -1.37 -7.46
CA TYR A 36 -11.81 -1.97 -7.14
C TYR A 36 -12.24 -3.02 -8.17
N LYS A 37 -12.20 -2.70 -9.47
CA LYS A 37 -12.62 -3.61 -10.55
C LYS A 37 -11.81 -4.90 -10.61
N ASN A 38 -10.53 -4.84 -10.26
CA ASN A 38 -9.62 -5.99 -10.29
C ASN A 38 -9.44 -6.67 -8.92
N ASN A 39 -10.24 -6.30 -7.92
CA ASN A 39 -10.14 -6.82 -6.54
C ASN A 39 -8.73 -6.66 -5.94
N ILE A 40 -8.06 -5.54 -6.21
CA ILE A 40 -6.74 -5.20 -5.64
C ILE A 40 -6.99 -4.34 -4.40
N PRO A 41 -6.65 -4.81 -3.18
CA PRO A 41 -6.85 -4.04 -1.96
C PRO A 41 -5.88 -2.85 -1.89
N VAL A 42 -6.37 -1.71 -1.42
CA VAL A 42 -5.57 -0.51 -1.18
C VAL A 42 -5.58 -0.20 0.31
N PHE A 43 -4.46 -0.45 0.98
CA PHE A 43 -4.32 -0.19 2.41
C PHE A 43 -3.81 1.24 2.66
N CYS A 44 -4.44 1.96 3.58
CA CYS A 44 -4.06 3.32 3.96
C CYS A 44 -4.25 3.51 5.47
N PRO A 45 -3.27 3.11 6.31
CA PRO A 45 -3.38 3.27 7.76
C PRO A 45 -3.50 4.73 8.21
N GLY A 46 -2.97 5.68 7.44
CA GLY A 46 -3.09 7.13 7.66
C GLY A 46 -4.29 7.77 6.95
N LEU A 47 -5.43 7.08 6.85
CA LEU A 47 -6.59 7.53 6.05
C LEU A 47 -7.11 8.93 6.40
N THR A 48 -6.99 9.32 7.67
CA THR A 48 -7.46 10.61 8.18
C THR A 48 -6.48 11.76 7.95
N ASP A 49 -5.25 11.48 7.49
CA ASP A 49 -4.21 12.49 7.27
C ASP A 49 -4.32 13.08 5.85
N GLY A 50 -5.39 13.85 5.62
CA GLY A 50 -5.65 14.52 4.34
C GLY A 50 -7.10 14.96 4.18
N SER A 51 -7.45 15.42 2.97
CA SER A 51 -8.78 16.00 2.68
C SER A 51 -9.95 15.06 2.97
N LEU A 52 -9.75 13.74 2.82
CA LEU A 52 -10.76 12.76 3.22
C LEU A 52 -11.01 12.79 4.74
N GLY A 53 -9.97 12.99 5.53
CA GLY A 53 -10.05 13.20 6.97
C GLY A 53 -10.89 14.42 7.35
N ASP A 54 -10.71 15.54 6.64
CA ASP A 54 -11.52 16.74 6.84
C ASP A 54 -13.01 16.45 6.60
N MET A 55 -13.32 15.71 5.53
CA MET A 55 -14.70 15.34 5.21
C MET A 55 -15.30 14.38 6.26
N LEU A 56 -14.51 13.43 6.76
CA LEU A 56 -14.92 12.55 7.86
C LEU A 56 -15.16 13.35 9.15
N TYR A 57 -14.30 14.32 9.45
CA TYR A 57 -14.44 15.23 10.59
C TYR A 57 -15.74 16.04 10.49
N PHE A 58 -15.99 16.74 9.39
CA PHE A 58 -17.23 17.51 9.22
C PHE A 58 -18.49 16.64 9.22
N HIS A 59 -18.41 15.46 8.59
CA HIS A 59 -19.49 14.48 8.62
C HIS A 59 -19.82 14.04 10.05
N SER A 60 -18.81 13.85 10.92
CA SER A 60 -19.03 13.39 12.29
C SER A 60 -19.93 14.30 13.14
N TYR A 61 -19.93 15.61 12.89
CA TYR A 61 -20.84 16.56 13.56
C TYR A 61 -22.29 16.45 13.06
N ARG A 62 -22.48 16.16 11.78
CA ARG A 62 -23.81 16.06 11.16
C ARG A 62 -24.43 14.67 11.35
N SER A 63 -23.60 13.65 11.39
CA SER A 63 -23.99 12.24 11.39
C SER A 63 -22.92 11.46 12.16
N PRO A 64 -22.97 11.52 13.50
CA PRO A 64 -21.96 10.90 14.35
C PRO A 64 -21.99 9.38 14.28
N GLY A 65 -20.86 8.75 14.62
CA GLY A 65 -20.78 7.32 14.85
C GLY A 65 -20.13 6.48 13.74
N LEU A 66 -19.65 7.08 12.64
CA LEU A 66 -18.88 6.32 11.65
C LEU A 66 -17.54 5.87 12.27
N ILE A 67 -17.28 4.57 12.25
CA ILE A 67 -16.05 3.98 12.79
C ILE A 67 -15.26 3.39 11.63
N VAL A 68 -13.96 3.70 11.59
CA VAL A 68 -13.02 3.12 10.62
C VAL A 68 -11.94 2.38 11.41
N ASP A 69 -11.99 1.06 11.37
CA ASP A 69 -11.11 0.18 12.14
C ASP A 69 -9.82 -0.12 11.38
N ILE A 70 -8.70 0.31 11.95
CA ILE A 70 -7.35 0.05 11.43
C ILE A 70 -6.82 -1.34 11.82
N VAL A 71 -7.37 -1.98 12.87
CA VAL A 71 -6.91 -3.29 13.37
C VAL A 71 -7.30 -4.39 12.40
N GLN A 72 -8.53 -4.38 11.90
CA GLN A 72 -8.94 -5.28 10.83
C GLN A 72 -8.12 -5.07 9.55
N ASP A 73 -7.74 -3.83 9.23
CA ASP A 73 -6.98 -3.51 8.02
C ASP A 73 -5.53 -4.03 8.09
N ILE A 74 -4.84 -3.84 9.22
CA ILE A 74 -3.49 -4.41 9.40
C ILE A 74 -3.52 -5.94 9.40
N ARG A 75 -4.57 -6.56 9.96
CA ARG A 75 -4.74 -8.02 9.89
C ARG A 75 -4.90 -8.49 8.44
N ALA A 76 -5.67 -7.77 7.63
CA ALA A 76 -5.84 -8.08 6.22
C ALA A 76 -4.52 -7.91 5.44
N MET A 77 -3.82 -6.78 5.62
CA MET A 77 -2.52 -6.53 4.98
C MET A 77 -1.46 -7.58 5.34
N ASN A 78 -1.33 -7.93 6.62
CA ASN A 78 -0.42 -8.99 7.05
C ASN A 78 -0.86 -10.35 6.49
N GLY A 79 -2.16 -10.60 6.40
CA GLY A 79 -2.74 -11.78 5.78
C GLY A 79 -2.33 -11.95 4.31
N GLU A 80 -2.30 -10.87 3.51
CA GLU A 80 -1.82 -10.91 2.12
C GLU A 80 -0.39 -11.46 2.01
N ALA A 81 0.50 -11.03 2.91
CA ALA A 81 1.88 -11.50 2.93
C ALA A 81 1.99 -12.95 3.43
N VAL A 82 1.34 -13.29 4.54
CA VAL A 82 1.40 -14.65 5.13
C VAL A 82 0.84 -15.69 4.17
N HIS A 83 -0.35 -15.44 3.61
CA HIS A 83 -1.02 -16.35 2.67
C HIS A 83 -0.40 -16.36 1.28
N ALA A 84 0.58 -15.51 0.99
CA ALA A 84 1.36 -15.62 -0.24
C ALA A 84 2.15 -16.94 -0.28
N SER A 85 2.55 -17.49 0.87
CA SER A 85 3.30 -18.76 0.94
C SER A 85 2.50 -19.92 0.34
N PRO A 86 3.09 -20.77 -0.53
CA PRO A 86 4.52 -20.89 -0.85
C PRO A 86 5.01 -20.01 -2.01
N ARG A 87 4.19 -19.11 -2.56
CA ARG A 87 4.62 -18.16 -3.59
C ARG A 87 5.60 -17.13 -3.01
N LYS A 88 6.38 -16.54 -3.90
CA LYS A 88 7.30 -15.44 -3.58
C LYS A 88 6.55 -14.12 -3.49
N THR A 89 7.04 -13.21 -2.64
CA THR A 89 6.57 -11.81 -2.62
C THR A 89 7.66 -10.88 -3.14
N GLY A 90 7.24 -9.86 -3.88
CA GLY A 90 8.11 -8.79 -4.37
C GLY A 90 7.55 -7.44 -3.94
N MET A 91 8.44 -6.51 -3.57
CA MET A 91 8.08 -5.16 -3.18
C MET A 91 8.64 -4.16 -4.19
N ILE A 92 7.80 -3.23 -4.65
CA ILE A 92 8.22 -2.03 -5.39
C ILE A 92 7.73 -0.85 -4.58
N ILE A 93 8.66 -0.08 -4.01
CA ILE A 93 8.35 1.01 -3.08
C ILE A 93 8.88 2.31 -3.67
N LEU A 94 7.97 3.23 -3.94
CA LEU A 94 8.26 4.57 -4.42
C LEU A 94 8.17 5.53 -3.22
N GLY A 95 9.29 6.14 -2.85
CA GLY A 95 9.39 7.00 -1.66
C GLY A 95 9.73 6.23 -0.37
N GLY A 96 9.22 6.75 0.76
CA GLY A 96 9.53 6.27 2.11
C GLY A 96 8.31 6.31 3.04
N GLY A 97 8.53 6.57 4.32
CA GLY A 97 7.47 6.81 5.30
C GLY A 97 6.57 5.60 5.57
N LEU A 98 5.30 5.91 5.88
CA LEU A 98 4.31 4.91 6.30
C LEU A 98 4.10 3.79 5.25
N PRO A 99 3.98 4.06 3.93
CA PRO A 99 3.87 3.00 2.92
C PRO A 99 5.06 2.05 2.91
N LYS A 100 6.29 2.58 2.97
CA LYS A 100 7.52 1.75 3.03
C LYS A 100 7.48 0.83 4.24
N HIS A 101 7.28 1.41 5.43
CA HIS A 101 7.31 0.64 6.66
C HIS A 101 6.20 -0.40 6.70
N HIS A 102 4.97 -0.06 6.32
CA HIS A 102 3.81 -0.94 6.38
C HIS A 102 3.95 -2.16 5.46
N ILE A 103 4.43 -1.96 4.22
CA ILE A 103 4.68 -3.06 3.25
C ILE A 103 5.80 -3.98 3.75
N CYS A 104 6.91 -3.42 4.23
CA CYS A 104 8.02 -4.18 4.79
C CYS A 104 7.60 -4.98 6.04
N ASN A 105 6.82 -4.37 6.94
CA ASN A 105 6.36 -5.00 8.17
C ASN A 105 5.40 -6.17 7.91
N ALA A 106 4.55 -6.09 6.89
CA ALA A 106 3.72 -7.21 6.47
C ALA A 106 4.57 -8.40 6.00
N ASN A 107 5.63 -8.13 5.22
CA ASN A 107 6.54 -9.18 4.75
C ASN A 107 7.41 -9.79 5.86
N MET A 108 7.64 -9.08 6.96
CA MET A 108 8.27 -9.65 8.16
C MET A 108 7.50 -10.87 8.69
N MET A 109 6.17 -10.85 8.61
CA MET A 109 5.29 -11.95 9.07
C MET A 109 5.45 -13.24 8.27
N ARG A 110 6.12 -13.20 7.11
CA ARG A 110 6.47 -14.37 6.28
C ARG A 110 7.98 -14.61 6.20
N ASN A 111 8.75 -14.10 7.17
CA ASN A 111 10.21 -14.14 7.21
C ASN A 111 10.87 -13.43 6.01
N GLY A 112 10.27 -12.33 5.56
CA GLY A 112 10.84 -11.39 4.61
C GLY A 112 10.40 -11.59 3.16
N ALA A 113 10.47 -10.51 2.38
CA ALA A 113 10.22 -10.54 0.93
C ALA A 113 11.36 -11.20 0.15
N ASP A 114 11.03 -11.75 -1.03
CA ASP A 114 11.98 -12.42 -1.92
C ASP A 114 12.66 -11.45 -2.91
N PHE A 115 12.01 -10.33 -3.23
CA PHE A 115 12.51 -9.28 -4.11
C PHE A 115 12.14 -7.90 -3.56
N ALA A 116 13.02 -6.90 -3.71
CA ALA A 116 12.69 -5.52 -3.34
C ALA A 116 13.34 -4.50 -4.29
N VAL A 117 12.54 -3.55 -4.77
CA VAL A 117 12.99 -2.37 -5.52
C VAL A 117 12.54 -1.15 -4.74
N LEU A 118 13.49 -0.34 -4.28
CA LEU A 118 13.24 0.93 -3.62
C LEU A 118 13.65 2.07 -4.55
N ILE A 119 12.76 3.02 -4.82
CA ILE A 119 13.07 4.26 -5.56
C ILE A 119 12.75 5.43 -4.64
N ASN A 120 13.76 6.06 -4.07
CA ASN A 120 13.56 7.21 -3.19
C ASN A 120 14.79 8.11 -3.13
N THR A 121 14.61 9.29 -2.55
CA THR A 121 15.64 10.34 -2.42
C THR A 121 16.25 10.41 -1.02
N ALA A 122 15.73 9.62 -0.07
CA ALA A 122 16.12 9.67 1.33
C ALA A 122 17.49 9.02 1.58
N GLN A 123 18.22 9.57 2.54
CA GLN A 123 19.60 9.23 2.86
C GLN A 123 19.70 8.59 4.24
N GLU A 124 20.67 7.70 4.43
CA GLU A 124 20.76 6.91 5.67
C GLU A 124 21.31 7.67 6.89
N PHE A 125 21.95 8.83 6.68
CA PHE A 125 22.71 9.52 7.74
C PHE A 125 21.86 10.00 8.91
N ASP A 126 20.55 10.20 8.70
CA ASP A 126 19.61 10.66 9.72
C ASP A 126 18.97 9.51 10.52
N GLY A 127 19.31 8.25 10.21
CA GLY A 127 18.76 7.08 10.87
C GLY A 127 17.26 6.85 10.62
N SER A 128 16.68 7.49 9.60
CA SER A 128 15.25 7.34 9.29
C SER A 128 14.96 6.02 8.58
N ASP A 129 13.78 5.43 8.86
CA ASP A 129 13.30 4.27 8.07
C ASP A 129 13.24 4.65 6.58
N SER A 130 12.80 5.85 6.23
CA SER A 130 12.77 6.32 4.83
C SER A 130 14.13 6.22 4.13
N GLY A 131 15.21 6.61 4.82
CA GLY A 131 16.59 6.62 4.31
C GLY A 131 17.30 5.27 4.34
N ALA A 132 16.83 4.32 5.16
CA ALA A 132 17.41 3.01 5.35
C ALA A 132 17.73 2.28 4.03
N ARG A 133 18.91 1.65 3.97
CA ARG A 133 19.28 0.73 2.88
C ARG A 133 18.50 -0.58 3.00
N PRO A 134 18.30 -1.34 1.90
CA PRO A 134 17.66 -2.66 1.96
C PRO A 134 18.29 -3.62 2.98
N ASP A 135 19.61 -3.53 3.21
CA ASP A 135 20.34 -4.35 4.17
C ASP A 135 19.88 -4.15 5.62
N GLU A 136 19.40 -2.95 5.97
CA GLU A 136 18.77 -2.73 7.27
C GLU A 136 17.47 -3.52 7.38
N ALA A 137 16.64 -3.53 6.33
CA ALA A 137 15.41 -4.31 6.34
C ALA A 137 15.67 -5.83 6.37
N VAL A 138 16.84 -6.30 5.94
CA VAL A 138 17.29 -7.69 6.11
C VAL A 138 17.55 -8.01 7.59
N SER A 139 18.16 -7.11 8.35
CA SER A 139 18.46 -7.35 9.79
C SER A 139 17.20 -7.56 10.64
N TRP A 140 16.10 -6.92 10.25
CA TRP A 140 14.77 -7.06 10.87
C TRP A 140 13.95 -8.25 10.34
N GLY A 141 14.43 -8.98 9.33
CA GLY A 141 13.67 -10.03 8.68
C GLY A 141 12.49 -9.53 7.82
N LYS A 142 12.43 -8.21 7.52
CA LYS A 142 11.46 -7.61 6.59
C LYS A 142 11.79 -7.98 5.13
N ILE A 143 13.06 -8.24 4.85
CA ILE A 143 13.59 -8.79 3.59
C ILE A 143 14.40 -10.05 3.90
N ARG A 144 14.32 -11.08 3.04
CA ARG A 144 15.13 -12.30 3.20
C ARG A 144 16.61 -12.02 2.95
N GLY A 145 17.50 -12.67 3.69
CA GLY A 145 18.95 -12.58 3.42
C GLY A 145 19.37 -13.08 2.03
N SER A 146 18.56 -13.94 1.40
CA SER A 146 18.76 -14.42 0.02
C SER A 146 18.01 -13.61 -1.04
N ALA A 147 17.34 -12.52 -0.66
CA ALA A 147 16.55 -11.70 -1.58
C ALA A 147 17.43 -10.95 -2.58
N LYS A 148 16.88 -10.67 -3.76
CA LYS A 148 17.47 -9.70 -4.69
C LYS A 148 16.88 -8.33 -4.43
N THR A 149 17.72 -7.39 -3.99
CA THR A 149 17.30 -6.04 -3.62
C THR A 149 18.03 -4.99 -4.44
N VAL A 150 17.38 -3.86 -4.67
CA VAL A 150 18.00 -2.68 -5.27
C VAL A 150 17.38 -1.42 -4.68
N LYS A 151 18.22 -0.42 -4.40
CA LYS A 151 17.80 0.95 -4.07
C LYS A 151 18.31 1.89 -5.16
N VAL A 152 17.41 2.61 -5.80
CA VAL A 152 17.70 3.65 -6.78
C VAL A 152 17.53 5.00 -6.10
N HIS A 153 18.63 5.72 -5.94
CA HIS A 153 18.63 7.08 -5.41
C HIS A 153 18.21 8.06 -6.51
N CYS A 154 16.90 8.21 -6.71
CA CYS A 154 16.33 9.03 -7.77
C CYS A 154 14.91 9.48 -7.40
N ASP A 155 14.47 10.59 -8.00
CA ASP A 155 13.07 10.97 -7.99
C ASP A 155 12.24 9.92 -8.75
N ALA A 156 11.13 9.47 -8.14
CA ALA A 156 10.27 8.46 -8.74
C ALA A 156 9.65 8.93 -10.06
N THR A 157 9.44 10.23 -10.26
CA THR A 157 8.90 10.80 -11.51
C THR A 157 9.84 10.61 -12.70
N ILE A 158 11.14 10.43 -12.45
CA ILE A 158 12.16 10.14 -13.48
C ILE A 158 12.29 8.63 -13.67
N ALA A 159 12.54 7.90 -12.58
CA ALA A 159 12.92 6.50 -12.65
C ALA A 159 11.72 5.56 -12.91
N PHE A 160 10.55 5.85 -12.35
CA PHE A 160 9.41 4.93 -12.41
C PHE A 160 8.81 4.79 -13.81
N PRO A 161 8.62 5.86 -14.62
CA PRO A 161 8.15 5.70 -16.00
C PRO A 161 9.08 4.82 -16.86
N LEU A 162 10.40 4.98 -16.72
CA LEU A 162 11.38 4.15 -17.42
C LEU A 162 11.32 2.69 -16.96
N LEU A 163 11.22 2.46 -15.64
CA LEU A 163 11.03 1.12 -15.10
C LEU A 163 9.77 0.46 -15.68
N VAL A 164 8.65 1.18 -15.71
CA VAL A 164 7.39 0.67 -16.25
C VAL A 164 7.53 0.33 -17.74
N ALA A 165 8.15 1.20 -18.54
CA ALA A 165 8.37 0.99 -19.97
C ALA A 165 9.14 -0.32 -20.24
N GLU A 166 10.25 -0.53 -19.53
CA GLU A 166 11.14 -1.68 -19.76
C GLU A 166 10.64 -2.98 -19.10
N THR A 167 9.69 -2.93 -18.17
CA THR A 167 9.23 -4.11 -17.41
C THR A 167 7.76 -4.47 -17.59
N PHE A 168 6.84 -3.62 -17.12
CA PHE A 168 5.41 -3.91 -17.13
C PHE A 168 4.81 -3.71 -18.53
N ALA A 169 5.16 -2.61 -19.20
CA ALA A 169 4.63 -2.26 -20.51
C ALA A 169 5.19 -3.18 -21.61
N SER A 170 6.48 -3.53 -21.57
CA SER A 170 7.11 -4.47 -22.51
C SER A 170 6.50 -5.88 -22.50
N ARG A 171 5.81 -6.24 -21.41
CA ARG A 171 5.11 -7.52 -21.23
C ARG A 171 3.60 -7.43 -21.44
N ALA A 172 3.04 -6.24 -21.59
CA ALA A 172 1.62 -6.07 -21.87
C ALA A 172 1.35 -6.58 -23.30
N LYS A 173 0.43 -7.54 -23.45
CA LYS A 173 -0.05 -7.92 -24.79
C LYS A 173 -0.69 -6.67 -25.44
N PRO A 174 -0.50 -6.44 -26.74
CA PRO A 174 -1.27 -5.42 -27.45
C PRO A 174 -2.76 -5.66 -27.18
N LEU A 175 -3.47 -4.62 -26.76
CA LEU A 175 -4.94 -4.63 -26.78
C LEU A 175 -5.35 -4.71 -28.25
N HIS A 176 -5.69 -5.92 -28.72
CA HIS A 176 -6.31 -6.16 -30.02
C HIS A 176 -7.81 -5.94 -29.93
#